data_AF-A0A0G2UGB0-F1
#
_entry.id   AF-A0A0G2UGB0-F1
#
_cell.length_a   1.000
_cell.length_b   1.000
_cell.length_c   1.000
_cell.angle_alpha   90.00
_cell.angle_beta   90.00
_cell.angle_gamma   90.00
#
_symmetry.space_group_name_H-M   'P 1'
#
loop_
_entity.id
_entity.type
_entity.pdbx_description
1 polymer ?
#
loop_
_entity_poly.entity_id
_entity_poly.type
_entity_poly.pdbx_seq_one_letter_code
_entity_poly.pdbx_strand_id
1 'polypeptide(L)'
;LHRLAVDLKMDALLFQLSVFNLFNKILSDPAAAAYRELVTFAKYVLNRFLSLAAKNNKAYVELLFWKNVGAVREMTEGYSKDGEGKKPTWTEEEEEELRKLYEEHRHSEVPDIVETLLPLLSNNTRTRRQVVMQLVHMGLVDNAKELKKQKKGTRIVLWTEEQEQELEMLYEEYKDSDDVLGNILKKLTAKRSRARVVDKLLSMGLVSERRELYKKRSRSAQGKSSGKGMTEEAFLEGLTQGFPDDTVDRDDEDEEDESVESEEEEDEEQEREKSQNGGRRSQSLHSPVERRADVGTMVYALQQEGMSGPVLWLQNRLIKTAEDREEDGLSQ
;
A
#
# COMPACT_ATOMS: atom_id res chain seq x y z
N LEU A 1 -1.18 -8.54 15.62
CA LEU A 1 0.12 -7.94 16.01
C LEU A 1 1.15 -9.00 16.39
N HIS A 2 0.88 -9.86 17.38
CA HIS A 2 1.81 -10.95 17.76
C HIS A 2 2.22 -11.82 16.57
N ARG A 3 1.27 -12.35 15.80
CA ARG A 3 1.54 -13.18 14.62
C ARG A 3 2.50 -12.50 13.61
N LEU A 4 2.33 -11.21 13.38
CA LEU A 4 3.14 -10.46 12.44
C LEU A 4 4.56 -10.21 12.98
N ALA A 5 4.67 -9.76 14.24
CA ALA A 5 5.96 -9.42 14.83
C ALA A 5 6.79 -10.65 15.25
N VAL A 6 6.13 -11.71 15.72
CA VAL A 6 6.77 -12.88 16.31
C VAL A 6 6.82 -14.03 15.31
N ASP A 7 5.66 -14.48 14.81
CA ASP A 7 5.60 -15.69 13.98
C ASP A 7 6.21 -15.43 12.59
N LEU A 8 5.90 -14.28 11.99
CA LEU A 8 6.43 -13.86 10.68
C LEU A 8 7.76 -13.10 10.78
N LYS A 9 8.23 -12.79 12.00
CA LYS A 9 9.46 -12.01 12.25
C LYS A 9 9.50 -10.65 11.52
N MET A 10 8.33 -10.00 11.39
CA MET A 10 8.20 -8.68 10.77
C MET A 10 7.98 -7.59 11.83
N ASP A 11 8.67 -7.70 12.97
CA ASP A 11 8.59 -6.75 14.07
C ASP A 11 9.04 -5.34 13.67
N ALA A 12 9.93 -5.21 12.68
CA ALA A 12 10.38 -3.91 12.20
C ALA A 12 9.29 -3.08 11.50
N LEU A 13 8.19 -3.69 11.01
CA LEU A 13 7.02 -2.94 10.52
C LEU A 13 6.41 -2.05 11.62
N LEU A 14 6.58 -2.45 12.89
CA LEU A 14 6.04 -1.74 14.04
C LEU A 14 7.01 -0.70 14.62
N PHE A 15 8.21 -0.57 14.06
CA PHE A 15 9.21 0.40 14.52
C PHE A 15 8.89 1.80 14.03
N GLN A 16 7.72 2.35 14.38
CA GLN A 16 7.31 3.68 13.96
C GLN A 16 7.15 4.60 15.16
N LEU A 17 7.56 5.86 15.02
CA LEU A 17 7.53 6.82 16.13
C LEU A 17 6.13 7.01 16.72
N SER A 18 5.09 7.03 15.88
CA SER A 18 3.70 7.12 16.32
C SER A 18 3.27 5.92 17.17
N VAL A 19 3.65 4.71 16.73
CA VAL A 19 3.39 3.45 17.45
C VAL A 19 4.14 3.44 18.78
N PHE A 20 5.39 3.92 18.82
CA PHE A 20 6.16 4.01 20.06
C PHE A 20 5.60 5.04 21.02
N ASN A 21 5.10 6.17 20.51
CA ASN A 21 4.39 7.14 21.34
C ASN A 21 3.12 6.53 21.95
N LEU A 22 2.37 5.72 21.18
CA LEU A 22 1.22 5.00 21.68
C LEU A 22 1.62 3.97 22.76
N PHE A 23 2.69 3.20 22.53
CA PHE A 23 3.23 2.30 23.54
C PHE A 23 3.65 3.04 24.81
N ASN A 24 4.30 4.20 24.69
CA ASN A 24 4.68 5.00 25.85
C ASN A 24 3.46 5.46 26.66
N LYS A 25 2.38 5.87 25.99
CA LYS A 25 1.11 6.22 26.65
C LYS A 25 0.50 5.01 27.37
N ILE A 26 0.43 3.85 26.71
CA ILE A 26 -0.09 2.61 27.30
C ILE A 26 0.73 2.18 28.52
N LEU A 27 2.06 2.28 28.44
CA LEU A 27 2.96 1.90 29.52
C LEU A 27 2.93 2.86 30.71
N SER A 28 2.55 4.12 30.48
CA SER A 28 2.43 5.15 31.52
C SER A 28 1.04 5.21 32.15
N ASP A 29 0.06 4.45 31.62
CA ASP A 29 -1.30 4.42 32.12
C ASP A 29 -1.37 3.70 33.48
N PRO A 30 -1.96 4.30 34.53
CA PRO A 30 -2.22 3.62 35.80
C PRO A 30 -3.01 2.32 35.66
N ALA A 31 -3.85 2.20 34.62
CA ALA A 31 -4.64 1.01 34.30
C ALA A 31 -3.86 -0.04 33.47
N ALA A 32 -2.58 0.19 33.15
CA ALA A 32 -1.76 -0.75 32.37
C ALA A 32 -1.74 -2.18 32.96
N ALA A 33 -1.93 -2.31 34.28
CA ALA A 33 -2.04 -3.59 34.95
C ALA A 33 -3.22 -4.45 34.46
N ALA A 34 -4.28 -3.84 33.93
CA ALA A 34 -5.42 -4.53 33.33
C ALA A 34 -5.12 -5.12 31.94
N TYR A 35 -4.11 -4.59 31.23
CA TYR A 35 -3.78 -4.95 29.85
C TYR A 35 -2.38 -5.57 29.75
N ARG A 36 -2.13 -6.64 30.53
CA ARG A 36 -0.81 -7.29 30.67
C ARG A 36 -0.21 -7.75 29.35
N GLU A 37 -1.02 -8.33 28.46
CA GLU A 37 -0.56 -8.83 27.17
C GLU A 37 -0.06 -7.69 26.27
N LEU A 38 -0.80 -6.58 26.24
CA LEU A 38 -0.45 -5.41 25.44
C LEU A 38 0.83 -4.73 25.96
N VAL A 39 0.95 -4.59 27.28
CA VAL A 39 2.17 -4.10 27.94
C VAL A 39 3.38 -5.00 27.62
N THR A 40 3.18 -6.32 27.65
CA THR A 40 4.23 -7.30 27.32
C THR A 40 4.64 -7.19 25.87
N PHE A 41 3.67 -7.08 24.96
CA PHE A 41 3.92 -6.90 23.53
C PHE A 41 4.65 -5.58 23.22
N ALA A 42 4.21 -4.47 23.81
CA ALA A 42 4.87 -3.17 23.65
C ALA A 42 6.34 -3.21 24.10
N LYS A 43 6.63 -3.82 25.26
CA LYS A 43 8.00 -4.03 25.74
C LYS A 43 8.80 -4.93 24.81
N TYR A 44 8.19 -5.99 24.27
CA TYR A 44 8.84 -6.88 23.30
C TYR A 44 9.31 -6.10 22.06
N VAL A 45 8.42 -5.32 21.43
CA VAL A 45 8.73 -4.56 20.21
C VAL A 45 9.81 -3.50 20.50
N LEU A 46 9.71 -2.78 21.63
CA LEU A 46 10.72 -1.77 22.01
C LEU A 46 12.11 -2.39 22.24
N ASN A 47 12.18 -3.54 22.93
CA ASN A 47 13.45 -4.25 23.16
C ASN A 47 14.08 -4.72 21.85
N ARG A 48 13.25 -5.18 20.90
CA ARG A 48 13.70 -5.58 19.56
C ARG A 48 14.27 -4.39 18.79
N PHE A 49 13.58 -3.25 18.80
CA PHE A 49 14.08 -2.03 18.17
C PHE A 49 15.41 -1.57 18.78
N LEU A 50 15.53 -1.50 20.10
CA LEU A 50 16.78 -1.07 20.74
C LEU A 50 17.94 -2.02 20.42
N SER A 51 17.67 -3.33 20.36
CA SER A 51 18.66 -4.33 19.95
C SER A 51 19.10 -4.16 18.50
N LEU A 52 18.17 -3.77 17.61
CA LEU A 52 18.47 -3.49 16.21
C LEU A 52 19.24 -2.18 16.06
N ALA A 53 18.78 -1.11 16.71
CA ALA A 53 19.37 0.22 16.66
C ALA A 53 20.81 0.25 17.22
N ALA A 54 21.11 -0.61 18.20
CA ALA A 54 22.48 -0.79 18.70
C ALA A 54 23.46 -1.35 17.64
N LYS A 55 22.96 -2.09 16.64
CA LYS A 55 23.76 -2.60 15.52
C LYS A 55 23.69 -1.71 14.29
N ASN A 56 22.57 -1.01 14.13
CA ASN A 56 22.22 -0.28 12.92
C ASN A 56 21.67 1.11 13.28
N ASN A 57 22.54 2.13 13.26
CA ASN A 57 22.16 3.51 13.59
C ASN A 57 21.11 4.10 12.63
N LYS A 58 21.00 3.58 11.40
CA LYS A 58 19.98 4.05 10.44
C LYS A 58 18.56 3.72 10.92
N ALA A 59 18.39 2.74 11.82
CA ALA A 59 17.09 2.40 12.38
C ALA A 59 16.38 3.58 13.07
N TYR A 60 17.11 4.58 13.60
CA TYR A 60 16.51 5.78 14.16
C TYR A 60 15.89 6.69 13.11
N VAL A 61 16.47 6.75 11.91
CA VAL A 61 15.92 7.51 10.78
C VAL A 61 14.70 6.79 10.23
N GLU A 62 14.77 5.46 10.14
CA GLU A 62 13.65 4.63 9.69
C GLU A 62 12.40 4.82 10.55
N LEU A 63 12.51 5.17 11.84
CA LEU A 63 11.35 5.47 12.72
C LEU A 63 10.40 6.55 12.18
N LEU A 64 10.87 7.38 11.26
CA LEU A 64 10.08 8.46 10.68
C LEU A 64 9.12 7.96 9.59
N PHE A 65 9.40 6.81 8.97
CA PHE A 65 8.70 6.34 7.78
C PHE A 65 8.03 4.98 8.00
N TRP A 66 6.87 4.77 7.38
CA TRP A 66 6.27 3.44 7.31
C TRP A 66 7.12 2.53 6.42
N LYS A 67 7.41 1.31 6.90
CA LYS A 67 8.31 0.38 6.21
C LYS A 67 7.49 -0.53 5.32
N ASN A 68 8.01 -0.79 4.13
CA ASN A 68 7.56 -1.91 3.32
C ASN A 68 8.33 -3.19 3.69
N VAL A 69 7.90 -4.33 3.14
CA VAL A 69 8.53 -5.64 3.38
C VAL A 69 10.02 -5.64 3.01
N GLY A 70 10.40 -4.93 1.93
CA GLY A 70 11.78 -4.79 1.48
C GLY A 70 12.65 -4.06 2.50
N ALA A 71 12.20 -2.90 2.98
CA ALA A 71 12.87 -2.10 4.00
C ALA A 71 13.03 -2.88 5.30
N VAL A 72 12.03 -3.66 5.74
CA VAL A 72 12.16 -4.53 6.92
C VAL A 72 13.27 -5.57 6.75
N ARG A 73 13.36 -6.16 5.55
CA ARG A 73 14.43 -7.12 5.23
C ARG A 73 15.78 -6.44 5.24
N GLU A 74 15.93 -5.28 4.60
CA GLU A 74 17.18 -4.50 4.61
C GLU A 74 17.59 -4.06 6.02
N MET A 75 16.63 -3.64 6.84
CA MET A 75 16.88 -3.28 8.23
C MET A 75 17.42 -4.46 9.06
N THR A 76 16.92 -5.68 8.79
CA THR A 76 17.21 -6.89 9.58
C THR A 76 18.43 -7.67 9.07
N GLU A 77 18.55 -7.80 7.75
CA GLU A 77 19.58 -8.60 7.06
C GLU A 77 20.77 -7.74 6.59
N GLY A 78 20.60 -6.41 6.54
CA GLY A 78 21.60 -5.43 6.13
C GLY A 78 21.18 -4.66 4.88
N TYR A 79 21.53 -3.37 4.82
CA TYR A 79 21.28 -2.55 3.63
C TYR A 79 22.17 -3.01 2.49
N SER A 80 21.57 -3.45 1.39
CA SER A 80 22.27 -3.62 0.12
C SER A 80 22.92 -2.29 -0.28
N LYS A 81 24.09 -2.34 -0.91
CA LYS A 81 24.63 -1.12 -1.54
C LYS A 81 23.65 -0.65 -2.61
N ASP A 82 23.35 0.64 -2.58
CA ASP A 82 22.48 1.30 -3.56
C ASP A 82 22.90 0.87 -4.98
N GLY A 83 22.05 0.09 -5.65
CA GLY A 83 22.30 -0.39 -7.02
C GLY A 83 22.22 -1.89 -7.26
N GLU A 84 22.20 -2.75 -6.24
CA GLU A 84 22.03 -4.21 -6.41
C GLU A 84 20.56 -4.68 -6.38
N GLY A 85 19.62 -3.75 -6.56
CA GLY A 85 18.28 -4.14 -7.02
C GLY A 85 18.44 -4.81 -8.38
N LYS A 86 17.87 -6.00 -8.57
CA LYS A 86 17.77 -6.68 -9.87
C LYS A 86 16.97 -5.80 -10.85
N LYS A 87 17.57 -4.73 -11.36
CA LYS A 87 17.07 -4.06 -12.55
C LYS A 87 17.02 -5.14 -13.63
N PRO A 88 15.93 -5.25 -14.38
CA PRO A 88 15.89 -6.19 -15.50
C PRO A 88 17.06 -5.83 -16.41
N THR A 89 18.10 -6.68 -16.43
CA THR A 89 19.25 -6.45 -17.30
C THR A 89 18.75 -6.58 -18.74
N TRP A 90 18.77 -5.49 -19.49
CA TRP A 90 18.57 -5.52 -20.93
C TRP A 90 19.91 -5.85 -21.57
N THR A 91 19.92 -6.81 -22.49
CA THR A 91 21.11 -7.06 -23.31
C THR A 91 21.18 -6.05 -24.45
N GLU A 92 22.37 -5.79 -24.96
CA GLU A 92 22.57 -4.91 -26.14
C GLU A 92 21.75 -5.38 -27.34
N GLU A 93 21.59 -6.71 -27.50
CA GLU A 93 20.75 -7.31 -28.53
C GLU A 93 19.25 -7.00 -28.34
N GLU A 94 18.74 -7.11 -27.10
CA GLU A 94 17.35 -6.77 -26.77
C GLU A 94 17.07 -5.26 -26.94
N GLU A 95 18.05 -4.41 -26.63
CA GLU A 95 17.94 -2.96 -26.81
C GLU A 95 17.90 -2.57 -28.30
N GLU A 96 18.76 -3.18 -29.12
CA GLU A 96 18.77 -2.95 -30.57
C GLU A 96 17.49 -3.49 -31.23
N GLU A 97 16.99 -4.64 -30.79
CA GLU A 97 15.71 -5.18 -31.23
C GLU A 97 14.56 -4.20 -30.90
N LEU A 98 14.49 -3.73 -29.65
CA LEU A 98 13.46 -2.78 -29.23
C LEU A 98 13.55 -1.45 -29.98
N ARG A 99 14.76 -0.95 -30.23
CA ARG A 99 15.00 0.26 -31.04
C ARG A 99 14.48 0.10 -32.46
N LYS A 100 14.84 -1.00 -33.12
CA LYS A 100 14.39 -1.30 -34.49
C LYS A 100 12.88 -1.43 -34.56
N LEU A 101 12.27 -2.19 -33.65
CA LEU A 101 10.82 -2.36 -33.61
C LEU A 101 10.10 -1.04 -33.35
N TYR A 102 10.63 -0.20 -32.45
CA TYR A 102 10.09 1.14 -32.20
C TYR A 102 10.15 2.02 -33.45
N GLU A 103 11.28 2.07 -34.15
CA GLU A 103 11.40 2.88 -35.39
C GLU A 103 10.47 2.43 -36.51
N GLU A 104 10.25 1.13 -36.63
CA GLU A 104 9.32 0.55 -37.61
C GLU A 104 7.86 0.92 -37.30
N HIS A 105 7.48 0.96 -36.02
CA HIS A 105 6.10 1.15 -35.58
C HIS A 105 5.77 2.57 -35.09
N ARG A 106 6.75 3.48 -34.95
CA ARG A 106 6.51 4.86 -34.46
C ARG A 106 5.62 5.70 -35.35
N HIS A 107 5.58 5.38 -36.65
CA HIS A 107 4.73 6.05 -37.63
C HIS A 107 3.42 5.29 -37.89
N SER A 108 3.18 4.20 -37.18
CA SER A 108 1.93 3.45 -37.32
C SER A 108 0.77 4.22 -36.67
N GLU A 109 -0.42 4.16 -37.27
CA GLU A 109 -1.64 4.80 -36.74
C GLU A 109 -2.23 4.04 -35.51
N VAL A 110 -1.46 3.15 -34.90
CA VAL A 110 -1.95 2.31 -33.81
C VAL A 110 -2.04 3.13 -32.52
N PRO A 111 -3.18 3.08 -31.79
CA PRO A 111 -3.38 3.89 -30.58
C PRO A 111 -2.39 3.63 -29.44
N ASP A 112 -1.69 2.48 -29.46
CA ASP A 112 -0.77 2.07 -28.40
C ASP A 112 0.39 1.24 -28.97
N ILE A 113 1.51 1.92 -29.23
CA ILE A 113 2.70 1.30 -29.80
C ILE A 113 3.27 0.20 -28.90
N VAL A 114 3.17 0.31 -27.56
CA VAL A 114 3.76 -0.68 -26.66
C VAL A 114 3.01 -2.01 -26.73
N GLU A 115 1.68 -1.98 -26.93
CA GLU A 115 0.89 -3.21 -27.16
C GLU A 115 1.28 -3.89 -28.48
N THR A 116 1.77 -3.14 -29.47
CA THR A 116 2.29 -3.74 -30.72
C THR A 116 3.70 -4.29 -30.56
N LEU A 117 4.54 -3.66 -29.74
CA LEU A 117 5.93 -4.08 -29.53
C LEU A 117 6.01 -5.33 -28.65
N LEU A 118 5.22 -5.42 -27.59
CA LEU A 118 5.23 -6.54 -26.63
C LEU A 118 5.19 -7.94 -27.28
N PRO A 119 4.27 -8.25 -28.21
CA PRO A 119 4.21 -9.56 -28.86
C PRO A 119 5.29 -9.79 -29.92
N LEU A 120 5.99 -8.74 -30.36
CA LEU A 120 7.04 -8.81 -31.38
C LEU A 120 8.44 -8.98 -30.79
N LEU A 121 8.60 -8.75 -29.47
CA LEU A 121 9.88 -8.94 -28.79
C LEU A 121 10.23 -10.43 -28.74
N SER A 122 11.51 -10.75 -29.01
CA SER A 122 12.03 -12.10 -28.85
C SER A 122 11.87 -12.65 -27.42
N ASN A 123 11.81 -11.75 -26.43
CA ASN A 123 11.62 -12.08 -25.02
C ASN A 123 10.19 -11.74 -24.53
N ASN A 124 9.30 -12.74 -24.57
CA ASN A 124 7.91 -12.62 -24.13
C ASN A 124 7.73 -12.51 -22.60
N THR A 125 8.82 -12.54 -21.81
CA THR A 125 8.72 -12.36 -20.34
C THR A 125 8.70 -10.89 -19.91
N ARG A 126 8.95 -9.96 -20.86
CA ARG A 126 9.00 -8.53 -20.59
C ARG A 126 7.60 -7.96 -20.38
N THR A 127 7.44 -7.16 -19.34
CA THR A 127 6.16 -6.49 -19.06
C THR A 127 6.08 -5.15 -19.77
N ARG A 128 4.85 -4.66 -20.01
CA ARG A 128 4.59 -3.33 -20.57
C ARG A 128 5.42 -2.24 -19.87
N ARG A 129 5.42 -2.26 -18.54
CA ARG A 129 6.15 -1.28 -17.71
C ARG A 129 7.64 -1.30 -18.02
N GLN A 130 8.24 -2.48 -18.14
CA GLN A 130 9.67 -2.63 -18.44
C GLN A 130 10.00 -2.06 -19.82
N VAL A 131 9.17 -2.34 -20.84
CA VAL A 131 9.35 -1.81 -22.19
C VAL A 131 9.23 -0.28 -22.21
N VAL A 132 8.22 0.29 -21.54
CA VAL A 132 8.04 1.75 -21.43
C VAL A 132 9.26 2.40 -20.76
N MET A 133 9.71 1.85 -19.62
CA MET A 133 10.89 2.36 -18.93
C MET A 133 12.14 2.29 -19.80
N GLN A 134 12.29 1.21 -20.58
CA GLN A 134 13.43 1.05 -21.46
C GLN A 134 13.40 2.01 -22.66
N LEU A 135 12.23 2.26 -23.26
CA LEU A 135 12.09 3.25 -24.34
C LEU A 135 12.47 4.66 -23.87
N VAL A 136 12.08 5.03 -22.65
CA VAL A 136 12.48 6.30 -22.02
C VAL A 136 13.97 6.31 -21.70
N HIS A 137 14.50 5.22 -21.13
CA HIS A 137 15.93 5.09 -20.80
C HIS A 137 16.84 5.23 -22.03
N MET A 138 16.41 4.68 -23.18
CA MET A 138 17.13 4.78 -24.45
C MET A 138 16.92 6.12 -25.17
N GLY A 139 16.11 7.04 -24.61
CA GLY A 139 15.82 8.35 -25.22
C GLY A 139 15.03 8.25 -26.52
N LEU A 140 14.32 7.14 -26.75
CA LEU A 140 13.43 6.99 -27.91
C LEU A 140 12.11 7.73 -27.70
N VAL A 141 11.75 7.99 -26.44
CA VAL A 141 10.55 8.73 -26.03
C VAL A 141 10.94 9.67 -24.89
N ASP A 142 10.48 10.92 -24.94
CA ASP A 142 10.82 11.94 -23.94
C ASP A 142 10.21 11.64 -22.57
N ASN A 143 9.02 11.01 -22.54
CA ASN A 143 8.32 10.70 -21.30
C ASN A 143 7.44 9.44 -21.41
N ALA A 144 7.21 8.77 -20.27
CA ALA A 144 6.29 7.65 -20.19
C ALA A 144 4.81 8.04 -20.46
N LYS A 145 4.49 9.35 -20.46
CA LYS A 145 3.11 9.85 -20.65
C LYS A 145 2.67 9.74 -22.12
N GLU A 146 3.59 9.79 -23.07
CA GLU A 146 3.35 9.58 -24.50
C GLU A 146 2.95 8.13 -24.82
N LEU A 147 3.41 7.19 -24.01
CA LEU A 147 3.11 5.76 -24.13
C LEU A 147 1.94 5.32 -23.25
N LYS A 148 1.12 6.27 -22.78
CA LYS A 148 -0.06 5.95 -21.97
C LYS A 148 -1.07 5.18 -22.80
N LYS A 149 -1.44 4.00 -22.31
CA LYS A 149 -2.56 3.22 -22.83
C LYS A 149 -3.79 4.12 -22.87
N GLN A 150 -4.37 4.31 -24.05
CA GLN A 150 -5.64 5.01 -24.15
C GLN A 150 -6.64 4.28 -23.26
N LYS A 151 -7.05 4.92 -22.16
CA LYS A 151 -8.11 4.41 -21.31
C LYS A 151 -9.33 4.28 -22.21
N LYS A 152 -9.69 3.06 -22.60
CA LYS A 152 -11.03 2.78 -23.13
C LYS A 152 -11.97 3.23 -22.01
N GLY A 153 -12.48 4.45 -22.12
CA GLY A 153 -13.28 5.07 -21.07
C GLY A 153 -14.30 4.05 -20.62
N THR A 154 -14.42 3.87 -19.29
CA THR A 154 -15.38 2.96 -18.67
C THR A 154 -16.66 3.09 -19.47
N ARG A 155 -17.09 2.02 -20.15
CA ARG A 155 -18.27 2.05 -21.02
C ARG A 155 -19.43 2.43 -20.12
N ILE A 156 -19.77 3.72 -20.03
CA ILE A 156 -20.90 4.22 -19.25
C ILE A 156 -22.11 3.75 -20.05
N VAL A 157 -22.51 2.50 -19.81
CA VAL A 157 -23.73 1.98 -20.38
C VAL A 157 -24.83 2.67 -19.58
N LEU A 158 -25.38 3.74 -20.17
CA LEU A 158 -26.54 4.45 -19.64
C LEU A 158 -27.66 3.43 -19.41
N TRP A 159 -28.41 3.60 -18.33
CA TRP A 159 -29.58 2.78 -18.07
C TRP A 159 -30.64 3.12 -19.12
N THR A 160 -31.06 2.13 -19.89
CA THR A 160 -32.22 2.27 -20.77
C THR A 160 -33.49 2.12 -19.94
N GLU A 161 -34.59 2.69 -20.40
CA GLU A 161 -35.89 2.56 -19.72
C GLU A 161 -36.27 1.10 -19.46
N GLU A 162 -35.99 0.21 -20.41
CA GLU A 162 -36.20 -1.24 -20.27
C GLU A 162 -35.35 -1.86 -19.14
N GLN A 163 -34.11 -1.43 -18.97
CA GLN A 163 -33.22 -1.90 -17.90
C GLN A 163 -33.64 -1.36 -16.52
N GLU A 164 -34.21 -0.16 -16.48
CA GLU A 164 -34.78 0.41 -15.25
C GLU A 164 -36.04 -0.34 -14.84
N GLN A 165 -36.95 -0.63 -15.79
CA GLN A 165 -38.14 -1.44 -15.54
C GLN A 165 -37.78 -2.86 -15.10
N GLU A 166 -36.78 -3.48 -15.72
CA GLU A 166 -36.25 -4.78 -15.29
C GLU A 166 -35.74 -4.73 -13.85
N LEU A 167 -34.96 -3.69 -13.51
CA LEU A 167 -34.42 -3.52 -12.17
C LEU A 167 -35.53 -3.29 -11.12
N GLU A 168 -36.56 -2.52 -11.46
CA GLU A 168 -37.73 -2.29 -10.61
C GLU A 168 -38.51 -3.59 -10.35
N MET A 169 -38.78 -4.37 -11.39
CA MET A 169 -39.45 -5.68 -11.26
C MET A 169 -38.65 -6.64 -10.38
N LEU A 170 -37.33 -6.72 -10.59
CA LEU A 170 -36.46 -7.57 -9.79
C LEU A 170 -36.38 -7.09 -8.34
N TYR A 171 -36.36 -5.78 -8.10
CA TYR A 171 -36.39 -5.25 -6.73
C TYR A 171 -37.68 -5.64 -6.02
N GLU A 172 -38.84 -5.44 -6.66
CA GLU A 172 -40.14 -5.76 -6.07
C GLU A 172 -40.32 -7.27 -5.82
N GLU A 173 -39.78 -8.13 -6.68
CA GLU A 173 -39.78 -9.60 -6.50
C GLU A 173 -38.91 -10.03 -5.30
N TYR A 174 -37.78 -9.34 -5.06
CA TYR A 174 -36.76 -9.77 -4.10
C TYR A 174 -36.63 -8.93 -2.82
N LYS A 175 -37.40 -7.85 -2.64
CA LYS A 175 -37.28 -6.95 -1.47
C LYS A 175 -37.47 -7.64 -0.12
N ASP A 176 -38.26 -8.71 -0.09
CA ASP A 176 -38.54 -9.49 1.13
C ASP A 176 -37.58 -10.68 1.31
N SER A 177 -36.64 -10.89 0.38
CA SER A 177 -35.65 -11.96 0.48
C SER A 177 -34.50 -11.61 1.43
N ASP A 178 -33.84 -12.65 1.95
CA ASP A 178 -32.66 -12.49 2.81
C ASP A 178 -31.49 -11.81 2.09
N ASP A 179 -31.35 -11.96 0.77
CA ASP A 179 -30.29 -11.37 -0.06
C ASP A 179 -30.86 -10.70 -1.31
N VAL A 180 -31.44 -9.51 -1.13
CA VAL A 180 -32.06 -8.69 -2.19
C VAL A 180 -31.08 -8.46 -3.35
N LEU A 181 -29.88 -7.92 -3.06
CA LEU A 181 -28.90 -7.60 -4.09
C LEU A 181 -28.30 -8.83 -4.76
N GLY A 182 -28.06 -9.92 -4.01
CA GLY A 182 -27.55 -11.15 -4.59
C GLY A 182 -28.52 -11.76 -5.60
N ASN A 183 -29.83 -11.70 -5.33
CA ASN A 183 -30.85 -12.20 -6.25
C ASN A 183 -31.01 -11.31 -7.49
N ILE A 184 -30.99 -9.98 -7.30
CA ILE A 184 -31.03 -9.01 -8.42
C ILE A 184 -29.82 -9.21 -9.34
N LEU A 185 -28.60 -9.27 -8.80
CA LEU A 185 -27.38 -9.43 -9.61
C LEU A 185 -27.33 -10.75 -10.39
N LYS A 186 -27.96 -11.80 -9.87
CA LYS A 186 -28.05 -13.10 -10.57
C LYS A 186 -29.02 -13.09 -11.73
N LYS A 187 -30.11 -12.32 -11.64
CA LYS A 187 -31.20 -12.31 -12.63
C LYS A 187 -31.16 -11.13 -13.60
N LEU A 188 -30.30 -10.14 -13.36
CA LEU A 188 -30.17 -8.97 -14.23
C LEU A 188 -29.62 -9.37 -15.61
N THR A 189 -30.36 -9.04 -16.67
CA THR A 189 -30.00 -9.36 -18.06
C THR A 189 -28.72 -8.65 -18.48
N ALA A 190 -28.61 -7.36 -18.14
CA ALA A 190 -27.40 -6.58 -18.37
C ALA A 190 -26.51 -6.58 -17.11
N LYS A 191 -25.51 -7.46 -17.06
CA LYS A 191 -24.60 -7.56 -15.90
C LYS A 191 -23.96 -6.21 -15.56
N ARG A 192 -24.06 -5.81 -14.28
CA ARG A 192 -23.49 -4.58 -13.71
C ARG A 192 -22.77 -4.89 -12.40
N SER A 193 -21.84 -4.02 -12.03
CA SER A 193 -21.23 -4.10 -10.69
C SER A 193 -22.27 -3.78 -9.60
N ARG A 194 -22.08 -4.39 -8.43
CA ARG A 194 -22.95 -4.19 -7.26
C ARG A 194 -23.15 -2.72 -6.92
N ALA A 195 -22.09 -1.92 -6.94
CA ALA A 195 -22.15 -0.48 -6.65
C ALA A 195 -23.07 0.26 -7.64
N ARG A 196 -22.98 -0.06 -8.93
CA ARG A 196 -23.80 0.59 -9.97
C ARG A 196 -25.28 0.25 -9.84
N VAL A 197 -25.61 -0.96 -9.43
CA VAL A 197 -27.00 -1.37 -9.14
C VAL A 197 -27.52 -0.65 -7.91
N VAL A 198 -26.73 -0.58 -6.83
CA VAL A 198 -27.10 0.12 -5.59
C VAL A 198 -27.38 1.60 -5.84
N ASP A 199 -26.46 2.29 -6.53
CA ASP A 199 -26.64 3.71 -6.84
C ASP A 199 -27.86 3.93 -7.75
N LYS A 200 -28.14 2.99 -8.66
CA LYS A 200 -29.34 3.07 -9.51
C LYS A 200 -30.62 2.92 -8.69
N LEU A 201 -30.71 1.93 -7.79
CA LEU A 201 -31.85 1.71 -6.90
C LEU A 201 -32.13 2.94 -6.02
N LEU A 202 -31.08 3.60 -5.52
CA LEU A 202 -31.19 4.86 -4.77
C LEU A 202 -31.71 5.99 -5.67
N SER A 203 -31.17 6.14 -6.88
CA SER A 203 -31.58 7.22 -7.80
C SER A 203 -33.02 7.10 -8.28
N MET A 204 -33.54 5.87 -8.37
CA MET A 204 -34.94 5.59 -8.70
C MET A 204 -35.88 5.72 -7.49
N GLY A 205 -35.33 5.93 -6.28
CA GLY A 205 -36.13 6.01 -5.05
C GLY A 205 -36.74 4.68 -4.62
N LEU A 206 -36.28 3.55 -5.16
CA LEU A 206 -36.73 2.21 -4.77
C LEU A 206 -36.26 1.85 -3.36
N VAL A 207 -35.17 2.48 -2.90
CA VAL A 207 -34.57 2.29 -1.57
C VAL A 207 -34.20 3.64 -1.01
N SER A 208 -34.43 3.84 0.30
CA SER A 208 -34.02 5.08 0.98
C SER A 208 -32.57 4.98 1.47
N GLU A 209 -32.14 3.80 1.92
CA GLU A 209 -30.78 3.58 2.41
C GLU A 209 -30.11 2.32 1.88
N ARG A 210 -28.80 2.39 1.59
CA ARG A 210 -27.98 1.24 1.16
C ARG A 210 -28.08 0.02 2.10
N ARG A 211 -28.45 0.24 3.36
CA ARG A 211 -28.58 -0.79 4.39
C ARG A 211 -29.74 -1.75 4.15
N GLU A 212 -30.82 -1.30 3.50
CA GLU A 212 -32.00 -2.12 3.20
C GLU A 212 -31.68 -3.27 2.22
N LEU A 213 -30.61 -3.08 1.45
CA LEU A 213 -30.14 -3.98 0.41
C LEU A 213 -29.10 -4.99 0.90
N TYR A 214 -28.63 -4.88 2.15
CA TYR A 214 -27.68 -5.84 2.72
C TYR A 214 -28.38 -7.10 3.22
N LYS A 215 -27.64 -8.20 3.17
CA LYS A 215 -28.14 -9.51 3.55
C LYS A 215 -28.66 -9.50 4.99
N LYS A 216 -29.96 -9.76 5.17
CA LYS A 216 -30.58 -9.87 6.49
C LYS A 216 -30.09 -11.16 7.13
N ARG A 217 -29.32 -11.07 8.21
CA ARG A 217 -28.95 -12.24 9.02
C ARG A 217 -30.21 -12.69 9.79
N SER A 218 -30.83 -13.77 9.32
CA SER A 218 -31.80 -14.53 10.11
C SER A 218 -31.17 -14.94 11.45
N ARG A 219 -31.64 -14.33 12.56
CA ARG A 219 -31.42 -14.88 13.91
C ARG A 219 -32.47 -15.97 14.13
N SER A 220 -32.21 -17.17 13.62
CA SER A 220 -33.02 -18.31 14.03
C SER A 220 -32.54 -18.87 15.39
N ALA A 221 -33.47 -18.85 16.33
CA ALA A 221 -33.59 -19.67 17.53
C ALA A 221 -32.53 -19.57 18.66
N GLN A 222 -32.97 -18.94 19.75
CA GLN A 222 -32.49 -19.10 21.11
C GLN A 222 -32.72 -20.53 21.62
N GLY A 223 -31.65 -21.22 22.05
CA GLY A 223 -31.68 -22.56 22.65
C GLY A 223 -30.68 -22.72 23.80
N LYS A 224 -31.09 -22.31 24.99
CA LYS A 224 -30.62 -22.62 26.38
C LYS A 224 -29.40 -23.56 26.57
N SER A 225 -28.34 -23.07 27.24
CA SER A 225 -27.89 -23.53 28.57
C SER A 225 -26.76 -22.61 29.06
N SER A 226 -27.00 -21.80 30.10
CA SER A 226 -26.55 -22.03 31.47
C SER A 226 -25.03 -22.16 31.61
N GLY A 227 -24.42 -21.17 32.26
CA GLY A 227 -22.98 -21.07 32.45
C GLY A 227 -22.36 -22.35 33.02
N LYS A 228 -21.35 -22.85 32.31
CA LYS A 228 -20.28 -23.68 32.85
C LYS A 228 -19.05 -23.47 31.97
N GLY A 229 -17.93 -23.10 32.58
CA GLY A 229 -16.71 -22.70 31.89
C GLY A 229 -16.20 -23.78 30.93
N MET A 230 -15.90 -23.37 29.70
CA MET A 230 -15.12 -24.16 28.76
C MET A 230 -13.65 -24.10 29.20
N THR A 231 -13.04 -25.26 29.42
CA THR A 231 -11.61 -25.40 29.70
C THR A 231 -10.79 -25.30 28.41
N GLU A 232 -9.59 -24.75 28.53
CA GLU A 232 -8.64 -24.44 27.45
C GLU A 232 -8.32 -25.62 26.52
N GLU A 233 -8.41 -26.86 27.02
CA GLU A 233 -8.17 -28.08 26.23
C GLU A 233 -9.22 -28.32 25.13
N ALA A 234 -10.49 -27.98 25.35
CA ALA A 234 -11.55 -28.17 24.35
C ALA A 234 -11.48 -27.16 23.20
N PHE A 235 -10.82 -26.01 23.42
CA PHE A 235 -10.57 -25.02 22.38
C PHE A 235 -9.41 -25.44 21.46
N LEU A 236 -8.40 -26.13 22.02
CA LEU A 236 -7.21 -26.59 21.28
C LEU A 236 -7.48 -27.86 20.44
N GLU A 237 -8.41 -28.72 20.85
CA GLU A 237 -8.81 -29.91 20.06
C GLU A 237 -9.59 -29.55 18.78
N GLY A 238 -10.22 -28.37 18.71
CA GLY A 238 -10.93 -27.90 17.50
C GLY A 238 -10.02 -27.42 16.37
N LEU A 239 -8.74 -27.15 16.66
CA LEU A 239 -7.74 -26.66 15.68
C LEU A 239 -6.86 -27.78 15.10
N THR A 240 -6.90 -28.98 15.69
CA THR A 240 -5.98 -30.09 15.35
C THR A 240 -6.64 -31.26 14.62
N GLN A 241 -7.96 -31.25 14.37
CA GLN A 241 -8.61 -32.24 13.51
C GLN A 241 -8.57 -31.81 12.04
N GLY A 242 -7.79 -32.57 11.25
CA GLY A 242 -7.28 -32.18 9.95
C GLY A 242 -8.29 -32.07 8.81
N PHE A 243 -7.88 -31.26 7.84
CA PHE A 243 -8.44 -31.16 6.50
C PHE A 243 -8.44 -32.53 5.80
N PRO A 244 -9.57 -33.00 5.25
CA PRO A 244 -9.55 -33.87 4.10
C PRO A 244 -9.36 -33.02 2.85
N ASP A 245 -8.32 -33.39 2.11
CA ASP A 245 -8.06 -33.10 0.71
C ASP A 245 -9.29 -33.48 -0.14
N ASP A 246 -9.91 -32.51 -0.82
CA ASP A 246 -10.56 -32.78 -2.09
C ASP A 246 -10.59 -31.53 -2.98
N THR A 247 -10.11 -31.76 -4.18
CA THR A 247 -9.93 -30.88 -5.32
C THR A 247 -11.26 -30.33 -5.85
N VAL A 248 -11.38 -29.01 -5.99
CA VAL A 248 -12.16 -28.42 -7.09
C VAL A 248 -11.51 -27.11 -7.57
N ASP A 249 -11.06 -27.23 -8.80
CA ASP A 249 -10.69 -26.21 -9.79
C ASP A 249 -11.70 -25.05 -9.82
N ARG A 250 -11.22 -23.81 -9.70
CA ARG A 250 -11.97 -22.61 -10.05
C ARG A 250 -11.03 -21.45 -10.33
N ASP A 251 -10.68 -21.33 -11.61
CA ASP A 251 -10.33 -20.06 -12.25
C ASP A 251 -11.41 -19.02 -11.91
N ASP A 252 -11.00 -17.95 -11.24
CA ASP A 252 -11.66 -16.65 -11.29
C ASP A 252 -10.53 -15.60 -11.17
N GLU A 253 -10.06 -15.16 -12.35
CA GLU A 253 -9.23 -13.97 -12.54
C GLU A 253 -10.07 -12.73 -12.22
N ASP A 254 -9.88 -12.17 -11.03
CA ASP A 254 -10.31 -10.81 -10.69
C ASP A 254 -9.07 -9.96 -10.37
N GLU A 255 -8.49 -9.38 -11.43
CA GLU A 255 -7.50 -8.29 -11.31
C GLU A 255 -8.21 -7.00 -10.83
N GLU A 256 -8.29 -6.82 -9.51
CA GLU A 256 -8.51 -5.51 -8.91
C GLU A 256 -7.16 -4.76 -8.85
N ASP A 257 -6.88 -3.99 -9.91
CA ASP A 257 -5.73 -3.08 -9.97
C ASP A 257 -6.07 -1.79 -9.18
N GLU A 258 -5.81 -1.83 -7.87
CA GLU A 258 -5.75 -0.66 -6.99
C GLU A 258 -4.52 0.18 -7.36
N SER A 259 -4.70 1.12 -8.29
CA SER A 259 -3.69 2.11 -8.62
C SER A 259 -3.50 3.08 -7.46
N VAL A 260 -2.58 2.75 -6.56
CA VAL A 260 -1.96 3.71 -5.64
C VAL A 260 -1.22 4.76 -6.47
N GLU A 261 -1.70 6.00 -6.42
CA GLU A 261 -1.00 7.15 -7.00
C GLU A 261 0.27 7.41 -6.19
N SER A 262 1.39 6.90 -6.67
CA SER A 262 2.71 7.37 -6.25
C SER A 262 3.03 8.64 -7.03
N GLU A 263 2.78 9.80 -6.43
CA GLU A 263 3.33 11.07 -6.86
C GLU A 263 4.84 11.09 -6.59
N GLU A 264 5.63 10.68 -7.57
CA GLU A 264 7.08 10.92 -7.57
C GLU A 264 7.33 12.29 -8.23
N GLU A 265 7.59 13.30 -7.39
CA GLU A 265 8.18 14.58 -7.77
C GLU A 265 9.65 14.34 -8.16
N GLU A 266 9.97 14.45 -9.45
CA GLU A 266 11.36 14.45 -9.97
C GLU A 266 11.95 15.87 -9.79
N ASP A 267 12.83 16.03 -8.79
CA ASP A 267 13.73 17.19 -8.68
C ASP A 267 15.04 16.88 -9.43
N GLU A 268 15.27 17.61 -10.53
CA GLU A 268 16.55 17.60 -11.26
C GLU A 268 17.59 18.47 -10.54
N GLU A 269 18.54 17.86 -9.82
CA GLU A 269 19.78 18.54 -9.42
C GLU A 269 20.93 18.18 -10.36
N GLN A 270 21.38 19.17 -11.13
CA GLN A 270 22.57 19.10 -11.98
C GLN A 270 23.84 18.98 -11.14
N GLU A 271 24.61 17.91 -11.37
CA GLU A 271 25.94 17.73 -10.84
C GLU A 271 26.89 18.85 -11.31
N ARG A 272 27.60 19.48 -10.37
CA ARG A 272 28.86 20.16 -10.64
C ARG A 272 29.96 19.54 -9.81
N GLU A 273 30.79 18.76 -10.50
CA GLU A 273 32.09 18.32 -10.02
C GLU A 273 32.96 19.52 -9.60
N LYS A 274 33.58 19.43 -8.42
CA LYS A 274 34.93 19.97 -8.21
C LYS A 274 35.65 19.20 -7.10
N SER A 275 36.77 18.64 -7.50
CA SER A 275 37.68 17.81 -6.71
C SER A 275 38.52 18.59 -5.69
N GLN A 276 39.05 17.81 -4.73
CA GLN A 276 40.30 17.95 -3.97
C GLN A 276 40.27 18.43 -2.51
N ASN A 277 40.43 17.42 -1.64
CA ASN A 277 41.52 17.26 -0.66
C ASN A 277 41.46 18.02 0.68
N GLY A 278 41.56 17.25 1.78
CA GLY A 278 41.82 17.80 3.12
C GLY A 278 41.34 16.91 4.25
N GLY A 279 42.08 15.86 4.60
CA GLY A 279 41.79 15.07 5.80
C GLY A 279 41.95 15.89 7.08
N ARG A 280 41.10 15.61 8.08
CA ARG A 280 41.46 15.71 9.51
C ARG A 280 40.39 15.16 10.47
N ARG A 281 40.86 14.17 11.23
CA ARG A 281 40.71 13.96 12.68
C ARG A 281 39.31 13.97 13.32
N SER A 282 38.97 12.79 13.83
CA SER A 282 38.09 12.52 14.97
C SER A 282 38.27 13.50 16.12
N GLN A 283 37.16 14.04 16.64
CA GLN A 283 37.02 14.37 18.05
C GLN A 283 35.65 13.94 18.55
N SER A 284 35.71 12.90 19.38
CA SER A 284 34.70 12.56 20.38
C SER A 284 34.49 13.74 21.33
N LEU A 285 33.25 14.12 21.56
CA LEU A 285 32.86 14.96 22.69
C LEU A 285 31.75 14.25 23.46
N HIS A 286 32.11 13.77 24.65
CA HIS A 286 31.17 13.38 25.68
C HIS A 286 30.73 14.61 26.49
N SER A 287 29.49 14.51 27.02
CA SER A 287 28.93 15.14 28.24
C SER A 287 28.07 16.40 28.04
N PRO A 288 27.17 16.78 28.97
CA PRO A 288 26.12 16.00 29.66
C PRO A 288 24.73 16.70 29.60
N VAL A 289 23.67 15.95 29.93
CA VAL A 289 22.38 16.38 30.54
C VAL A 289 21.58 17.52 29.89
N GLU A 290 20.41 17.13 29.35
CA GLU A 290 19.13 17.85 29.31
C GLU A 290 19.17 19.38 29.16
N ARG A 291 19.30 19.84 27.91
CA ARG A 291 18.53 20.98 27.43
C ARG A 291 17.93 20.58 26.09
N ARG A 292 16.62 20.83 25.88
CA ARG A 292 16.01 20.72 24.55
C ARG A 292 16.94 21.47 23.59
N ALA A 293 17.52 20.75 22.64
CA ALA A 293 18.30 21.38 21.59
C ALA A 293 17.38 22.41 20.92
N ASP A 294 17.77 23.68 20.95
CA ASP A 294 17.00 24.73 20.29
C ASP A 294 17.07 24.49 18.78
N VAL A 295 16.00 23.91 18.26
CA VAL A 295 15.86 23.53 16.85
C VAL A 295 16.05 24.75 15.96
N GLY A 296 15.66 25.94 16.41
CA GLY A 296 15.86 27.19 15.66
C GLY A 296 17.34 27.50 15.44
N THR A 297 18.16 27.41 16.49
CA THR A 297 19.61 27.63 16.39
C THR A 297 20.29 26.58 15.51
N MET A 298 19.87 25.30 15.57
CA MET A 298 20.41 24.25 14.72
C MET A 298 20.05 24.46 13.24
N VAL A 299 18.80 24.78 12.95
CA VAL A 299 18.33 25.05 11.58
C VAL A 299 19.06 26.24 10.99
N TYR A 300 19.26 27.30 11.76
CA TYR A 300 20.02 28.47 11.33
C TYR A 300 21.49 28.11 11.02
N ALA A 301 22.15 27.32 11.87
CA ALA A 301 23.52 26.87 11.63
C ALA A 301 23.64 26.02 10.34
N LEU A 302 22.72 25.09 10.12
CA LEU A 302 22.69 24.24 8.92
C LEU A 302 22.46 25.06 7.63
N GLN A 303 21.65 26.12 7.71
CA GLN A 303 21.46 27.04 6.58
C GLN A 303 22.75 27.82 6.26
N GLN A 304 23.52 28.24 7.28
CA GLN A 304 24.82 28.91 7.07
C GLN A 304 25.88 27.97 6.50
N GLU A 305 25.76 26.67 6.75
CA GLU A 305 26.62 25.61 6.19
C GLU A 305 26.21 25.20 4.75
N GLY A 306 25.23 25.89 4.14
CA GLY A 306 24.79 25.62 2.77
C GLY A 306 23.78 24.48 2.63
N MET A 307 23.26 23.94 3.74
CA MET A 307 22.24 22.88 3.74
C MET A 307 20.81 23.42 3.69
N SER A 308 20.60 24.60 3.09
CA SER A 308 19.27 25.22 3.01
C SER A 308 18.28 24.39 2.20
N GLY A 309 18.72 23.73 1.13
CA GLY A 309 17.90 22.85 0.29
C GLY A 309 17.34 21.65 1.07
N PRO A 310 18.20 20.80 1.67
CA PRO A 310 17.76 19.66 2.48
C PRO A 310 16.88 20.04 3.68
N VAL A 311 17.17 21.18 4.33
CA VAL A 311 16.34 21.69 5.43
C VAL A 311 14.96 22.12 4.94
N LEU A 312 14.87 22.77 3.78
CA LEU A 312 13.60 23.16 3.16
C LEU A 312 12.79 21.94 2.72
N TRP A 313 13.46 20.92 2.17
CA TRP A 313 12.82 19.65 1.81
C TRP A 313 12.21 18.96 3.03
N LEU A 314 12.95 18.89 4.16
CA LEU A 314 12.43 18.35 5.41
C LEU A 314 11.23 19.16 5.94
N GLN A 315 11.30 20.48 5.85
CA GLN A 315 10.19 21.36 6.24
C GLN A 315 8.94 21.08 5.39
N ASN A 316 9.07 21.01 4.07
CA ASN A 316 7.96 20.75 3.16
C ASN A 316 7.35 19.36 3.38
N ARG A 317 8.16 18.33 3.62
CA ARG A 317 7.67 16.98 3.95
C ARG A 317 6.90 16.95 5.27
N LEU A 318 7.38 17.66 6.29
CA LEU A 318 6.69 17.76 7.58
C LEU A 318 5.37 18.52 7.48
N ILE A 319 5.31 19.56 6.64
CA ILE A 319 4.08 20.33 6.37
C ILE A 319 3.06 19.45 5.64
N LYS A 320 3.43 18.81 4.52
CA LYS A 320 2.55 17.89 3.77
C LYS A 320 1.99 16.79 4.69
N THR A 321 2.85 16.18 5.51
CA THR A 321 2.42 15.13 6.48
C THR A 321 1.49 15.66 7.57
N ALA A 322 1.59 16.95 7.94
CA ALA A 322 0.70 17.55 8.91
C ALA A 322 -0.67 17.86 8.29
N GLU A 323 -0.69 18.34 7.05
CA GLU A 323 -1.90 18.60 6.26
C GLU A 323 -2.70 17.31 6.03
N ASP A 324 -2.04 16.21 5.63
CA ASP A 324 -2.68 14.90 5.45
C ASP A 324 -3.38 14.42 6.73
N ARG A 325 -2.81 14.71 7.91
CA ARG A 325 -3.39 14.35 9.21
C ARG A 325 -4.57 15.22 9.62
N GLU A 326 -4.61 16.47 9.17
CA GLU A 326 -5.75 17.36 9.41
C GLU A 326 -6.94 16.96 8.54
N GLU A 327 -6.70 16.52 7.30
CA GLU A 327 -7.74 15.96 6.42
C GLU A 327 -8.35 14.66 6.96
N ASP A 328 -7.51 13.75 7.48
CA ASP A 328 -7.97 12.51 8.14
C ASP A 328 -8.77 12.78 9.44
N GLY A 329 -8.51 13.91 10.11
CA GLY A 329 -9.15 14.32 11.36
C GLY A 329 -10.52 14.99 11.19
N LEU A 330 -10.89 15.37 9.97
CA LEU A 330 -12.18 16.02 9.66
C LEU A 330 -13.30 15.03 9.31
N SER A 331 -13.01 13.73 9.36
CA SER A 331 -14.00 12.66 9.25
C SER A 331 -14.33 12.06 10.64
N GLN A 332 -15.00 12.83 11.50
CA GLN A 332 -15.68 12.30 12.69
C GLN A 332 -17.05 12.92 12.91
#